data_AF-A0A2S6UC05-F1
#
_entry.id   AF-A0A2S6UC05-F1
#
_cell.length_a   1.000
_cell.length_b   1.000
_cell.length_c   1.000
_cell.angle_alpha   90.00
_cell.angle_beta   90.00
_cell.angle_gamma   90.00
#
_symmetry.space_group_name_H-M   'P 1'
#
loop_
_entity.id
_entity.type
_entity.pdbx_description
1 polymer ?
#
loop_
_entity_poly.entity_id
_entity_poly.type
_entity_poly.pdbx_seq_one_letter_code
_entity_poly.pdbx_strand_id
1 'polypeptide(L)'
;MAKVLMSTILNASAVEVWKLIGGFNALPDWHPAVENSELAEDGQSRTLSIAGGGTIVEKLENMDDASRTYSYAIIDSPLPVANYRAKIKVTGTGDNSTVDMVERVRSQGRSRGRGGGCRPRHLPGRV
;
A
#
# COMPACT_ATOMS: atom_id res chain seq x y z
N MET A 1 -14.47 -2.84 6.92
CA MET A 1 -13.18 -2.18 6.61
C MET A 1 -12.19 -2.74 7.60
N ALA A 2 -11.11 -3.36 7.13
CA ALA A 2 -10.04 -3.83 7.98
C ALA A 2 -9.11 -2.66 8.31
N LYS A 3 -8.51 -2.71 9.50
CA LYS A 3 -7.48 -1.79 9.96
C LYS A 3 -6.28 -2.61 10.39
N VAL A 4 -5.11 -2.31 9.86
CA VAL A 4 -3.84 -2.93 10.24
C VAL A 4 -3.00 -1.87 10.92
N LEU A 5 -2.32 -2.29 11.99
CA LEU A 5 -1.43 -1.45 12.79
C LEU A 5 -0.09 -2.15 12.88
N MET A 6 0.96 -1.44 12.50
CA MET A 6 2.34 -1.88 12.61
C MET A 6 3.12 -0.82 13.39
N SER A 7 3.99 -1.28 14.28
CA SER A 7 4.86 -0.41 15.07
C SER A 7 6.24 -1.04 15.14
N THR A 8 7.28 -0.23 14.97
CA THR A 8 8.68 -0.68 14.99
C THR A 8 9.53 0.32 15.73
N ILE A 9 10.32 -0.16 16.69
CA ILE A 9 11.26 0.65 17.46
C ILE A 9 12.63 0.58 16.78
N LEU A 10 13.29 1.73 16.64
CA LEU A 10 14.61 1.87 16.03
C LEU A 10 15.56 2.59 16.98
N ASN A 11 16.80 2.10 17.04
CA ASN A 11 17.92 2.74 17.75
C ASN A 11 18.52 3.86 16.88
N ALA A 12 17.68 4.80 16.46
CA ALA A 12 18.05 5.99 15.71
C ALA A 12 17.08 7.12 16.04
N SER A 13 17.53 8.36 15.93
CA SER A 13 16.69 9.51 16.23
C SER A 13 15.52 9.61 15.24
N ALA A 14 14.38 10.15 15.70
CA ALA A 14 13.20 10.34 14.85
C ALA A 14 13.48 11.24 13.63
N VAL A 15 14.45 12.15 13.74
CA VAL A 15 14.86 13.05 12.64
C VAL A 15 15.62 12.27 11.57
N GLU A 16 16.55 11.40 11.95
CA GLU A 16 17.31 10.58 10.99
C GLU A 16 16.41 9.60 10.28
N VAL A 17 15.51 8.93 11.02
CA VAL A 17 14.55 8.00 10.42
C VAL A 17 13.62 8.74 9.46
N TRP A 18 13.10 9.92 9.83
CA TRP A 18 12.23 10.70 8.94
C TRP A 18 12.96 11.17 7.68
N LYS A 19 14.24 11.54 7.75
CA LYS A 19 15.03 11.88 6.55
C LYS A 19 15.09 10.74 5.54
N LEU A 20 15.10 9.49 6.02
CA LEU A 20 15.12 8.30 5.15
C LEU A 20 13.71 7.96 4.63
N ILE A 21 12.72 7.87 5.52
CA ILE A 21 11.42 7.29 5.14
C ILE A 21 10.34 8.32 4.83
N GLY A 22 10.52 9.58 5.22
CA GLY A 22 9.51 10.64 5.14
C GLY A 22 9.28 11.19 3.73
N GLY A 23 10.22 10.95 2.80
CA GLY A 23 10.07 11.33 1.41
C GLY A 23 9.03 10.47 0.70
N PHE A 24 7.99 11.10 0.13
CA PHE A 24 6.96 10.37 -0.61
C PHE A 24 7.51 9.64 -1.85
N ASN A 25 8.71 9.92 -2.35
CA ASN A 25 9.32 9.13 -3.44
C ASN A 25 10.49 8.24 -2.98
N ALA A 26 10.76 8.17 -1.67
CA ALA A 26 11.94 7.50 -1.10
C ALA A 26 11.74 6.00 -0.83
N LEU A 27 10.60 5.41 -1.22
CA LEU A 27 10.33 4.00 -0.97
C LEU A 27 11.43 3.04 -1.45
N PRO A 28 12.04 3.21 -2.64
CA PRO A 28 13.10 2.31 -3.10
C PRO A 28 14.33 2.27 -2.16
N ASP A 29 14.54 3.32 -1.38
CA ASP A 29 15.70 3.45 -0.49
C ASP A 29 15.58 2.58 0.77
N TRP A 30 14.37 2.17 1.15
CA TRP A 30 14.13 1.49 2.44
C TRP A 30 13.09 0.37 2.40
N HIS A 31 12.16 0.37 1.45
CA HIS A 31 11.09 -0.63 1.38
C HIS A 31 11.47 -1.78 0.45
N PRO A 32 11.72 -3.00 0.97
CA PRO A 32 12.34 -4.08 0.22
C PRO A 32 11.51 -4.61 -0.95
N ALA A 33 10.18 -4.40 -0.94
CA ALA A 33 9.31 -4.81 -2.03
C ALA A 33 9.21 -3.80 -3.18
N VAL A 34 9.82 -2.61 -3.07
CA VAL A 34 9.70 -1.54 -4.08
C VAL A 34 11.02 -1.43 -4.83
N GLU A 35 11.00 -1.72 -6.12
CA GLU A 35 12.18 -1.66 -7.00
C GLU A 35 12.40 -0.24 -7.54
N ASN A 36 11.32 0.48 -7.85
CA ASN A 36 11.37 1.83 -8.40
C ASN A 36 10.14 2.64 -7.95
N SER A 37 10.30 3.96 -7.89
CA SER A 37 9.24 4.92 -7.58
C SER A 37 9.37 6.15 -8.48
N GLU A 38 8.41 6.31 -9.37
CA GLU A 38 8.35 7.42 -10.31
C GLU A 38 7.30 8.43 -9.87
N LEU A 39 7.74 9.61 -9.47
CA LEU A 39 6.86 10.71 -9.12
C LEU A 39 6.27 11.32 -10.40
N ALA A 40 4.96 11.51 -10.43
CA ALA A 40 4.28 12.21 -11.51
C ALA A 40 4.62 13.72 -11.48
N GLU A 41 4.40 14.40 -12.60
CA GLU A 41 4.66 15.84 -12.73
C GLU A 41 3.87 16.69 -11.73
N ASP A 42 2.73 16.18 -11.23
CA ASP A 42 1.91 16.84 -10.23
C ASP A 42 2.53 16.83 -8.81
N GLY A 43 3.62 16.08 -8.60
CA GLY A 43 4.31 15.89 -7.34
C GLY A 43 3.49 15.19 -6.25
N GLN A 44 2.28 14.73 -6.59
CA GLN A 44 1.29 14.19 -5.65
C GLN A 44 0.96 12.73 -5.94
N SER A 45 1.25 12.24 -7.13
CA SER A 45 1.05 10.85 -7.51
C SER A 45 2.39 10.18 -7.76
N ARG A 46 2.50 8.90 -7.42
CA ARG A 46 3.68 8.07 -7.74
C ARG A 46 3.28 6.74 -8.33
N THR A 47 4.12 6.22 -9.21
CA THR A 47 4.00 4.88 -9.78
C THR A 47 5.12 4.01 -9.21
N LEU A 48 4.74 2.95 -8.50
CA LEU A 48 5.66 2.01 -7.86
C LEU A 48 5.80 0.76 -8.71
N SER A 49 7.04 0.35 -8.96
CA SER A 49 7.36 -0.99 -9.48
C SER A 49 7.63 -1.92 -8.30
N ILE A 50 6.90 -3.04 -8.24
CA ILE A 50 6.99 -3.98 -7.11
C ILE A 50 7.86 -5.18 -7.49
N ALA A 51 8.70 -5.61 -6.57
CA ALA A 51 9.53 -6.80 -6.72
C ALA A 51 8.67 -8.04 -6.97
N GLY A 52 9.01 -8.79 -8.03
CA GLY A 52 8.18 -9.91 -8.50
C GLY A 52 7.06 -9.52 -9.47
N GLY A 53 6.96 -8.23 -9.82
CA GLY A 53 6.10 -7.70 -10.85
C GLY A 53 4.83 -7.02 -10.35
N GLY A 54 4.20 -6.26 -11.25
CA GLY A 54 3.04 -5.45 -10.96
C GLY A 54 3.39 -4.00 -10.63
N THR A 55 2.39 -3.15 -10.75
CA THR A 55 2.51 -1.70 -10.56
C THR A 55 1.44 -1.23 -9.60
N ILE A 56 1.79 -0.29 -8.72
CA ILE A 56 0.84 0.37 -7.82
C ILE A 56 0.94 1.87 -8.08
N VAL A 57 -0.20 2.51 -8.33
CA VAL A 57 -0.29 3.97 -8.40
C VAL A 57 -0.88 4.48 -7.10
N GLU A 58 -0.16 5.40 -6.48
CA GLU A 58 -0.53 5.98 -5.20
C GLU A 58 -0.61 7.49 -5.29
N LYS A 59 -1.49 8.07 -4.47
CA LYS A 59 -1.65 9.51 -4.33
C LYS A 59 -1.37 9.94 -2.90
N LEU A 60 -0.48 10.92 -2.73
CA LEU A 60 -0.23 11.62 -1.48
C LEU A 60 -1.49 12.40 -1.08
N GLU A 61 -1.93 12.20 0.16
CA GLU A 61 -3.12 12.87 0.72
C GLU A 61 -2.74 13.96 1.73
N ASN A 62 -1.66 13.76 2.48
CA ASN A 62 -1.15 14.72 3.45
C ASN A 62 0.35 14.52 3.67
N MET A 63 1.08 15.61 3.84
CA MET A 63 2.48 15.64 4.27
C MET A 63 2.63 16.68 5.37
N ASP A 64 3.23 16.29 6.49
CA ASP A 64 3.56 17.19 7.60
C ASP A 64 4.91 16.76 8.19
N ASP A 65 5.96 17.44 7.74
CA ASP A 65 7.33 17.22 8.20
C ASP A 65 7.54 17.59 9.67
N ALA A 66 6.81 18.59 10.17
CA ALA A 66 6.94 19.04 11.55
C ALA A 66 6.48 17.95 12.53
N SER A 67 5.36 17.28 12.20
CA SER A 67 4.87 16.13 12.96
C SER A 67 5.36 14.76 12.45
N ARG A 68 6.25 14.76 11.45
CA ARG A 68 6.86 13.57 10.80
C ARG A 68 5.81 12.55 10.40
N THR A 69 4.84 12.98 9.61
CA THR A 69 3.77 12.12 9.15
C THR A 69 3.38 12.41 7.71
N TYR A 70 3.06 11.35 6.97
CA TYR A 70 2.40 11.46 5.68
C TYR A 70 1.35 10.37 5.53
N SER A 71 0.37 10.62 4.67
CA SER A 71 -0.64 9.63 4.31
C SER A 71 -0.87 9.60 2.81
N TYR A 72 -1.24 8.43 2.30
CA TYR A 72 -1.46 8.18 0.89
C TYR A 72 -2.60 7.19 0.67
N ALA A 73 -3.13 7.19 -0.55
CA ALA A 73 -4.12 6.24 -1.02
C ALA A 73 -3.59 5.48 -2.23
N ILE A 74 -3.89 4.19 -2.32
CA ILE A 74 -3.73 3.45 -3.59
C ILE A 74 -4.91 3.82 -4.47
N ILE A 75 -4.62 4.34 -5.66
CA ILE A 75 -5.64 4.74 -6.65
C ILE A 75 -5.74 3.75 -7.82
N ASP A 76 -4.70 2.96 -8.07
CA ASP A 76 -4.70 1.82 -9.00
C ASP A 76 -3.72 0.74 -8.55
N SER A 77 -4.13 -0.53 -8.62
CA SER A 77 -3.26 -1.68 -8.28
C SER A 77 -3.85 -3.02 -8.71
N PRO A 78 -3.02 -4.07 -8.88
CA PRO A 78 -3.49 -5.44 -9.08
C PRO A 78 -4.01 -6.11 -7.79
N LEU A 79 -3.89 -5.46 -6.63
CA LEU A 79 -4.29 -6.03 -5.34
C LEU A 79 -5.82 -6.10 -5.25
N PRO A 80 -6.41 -7.18 -4.68
CA PRO A 80 -7.86 -7.34 -4.56
C PRO A 80 -8.44 -6.52 -3.39
N VAL A 81 -8.16 -5.23 -3.40
CA VAL A 81 -8.51 -4.28 -2.33
C VAL A 81 -9.12 -3.01 -2.90
N ALA A 82 -9.97 -2.38 -2.10
CA ALA A 82 -10.59 -1.10 -2.41
C ALA A 82 -10.44 -0.15 -1.22
N ASN A 83 -10.45 1.17 -1.51
CA ASN A 83 -10.36 2.23 -0.51
C ASN A 83 -9.16 2.05 0.44
N TYR A 84 -8.01 1.64 -0.11
CA TYR A 84 -6.79 1.50 0.68
C TYR A 84 -6.24 2.89 1.01
N ARG A 85 -5.95 3.12 2.28
CA ARG A 85 -5.27 4.33 2.80
C ARG A 85 -4.26 3.94 3.85
N ALA A 86 -3.09 4.53 3.79
CA ALA A 86 -2.04 4.33 4.79
C ALA A 86 -1.57 5.66 5.36
N LYS A 87 -1.14 5.62 6.62
CA LYS A 87 -0.49 6.74 7.30
C LYS A 87 0.76 6.23 8.00
N ILE A 88 1.89 6.89 7.75
CA ILE A 88 3.15 6.66 8.45
C ILE A 88 3.39 7.84 9.40
N LYS A 89 3.89 7.54 10.60
CA LYS A 89 4.28 8.53 11.59
C LYS A 89 5.55 8.09 12.30
N VAL A 90 6.49 9.02 12.48
CA VAL A 90 7.71 8.79 13.26
C VAL A 90 7.69 9.62 14.53
N THR A 91 7.72 8.94 15.68
CA THR A 91 7.82 9.56 17.00
C THR A 91 9.13 9.17 17.67
N GLY A 92 9.53 9.90 18.71
CA GLY A 92 10.78 9.61 19.42
C GLY A 92 11.39 10.85 20.04
N THR A 93 12.25 10.64 21.03
CA THR A 93 13.09 11.64 21.69
C THR A 93 14.50 11.05 21.89
N GLY A 94 15.52 11.91 21.82
CA GLY A 94 16.91 11.45 21.87
C GLY A 94 17.26 10.51 20.72
N ASP A 95 17.93 9.40 21.04
CA ASP A 95 18.53 8.48 20.07
C ASP A 95 17.63 7.32 19.65
N ASN A 96 16.36 7.32 20.08
CA ASN A 96 15.41 6.25 19.75
C ASN A 96 14.16 6.82 19.07
N SER A 97 13.55 5.99 18.25
CA SER A 97 12.31 6.33 17.56
C SER A 97 11.38 5.14 17.41
N THR A 98 10.10 5.46 17.16
CA THR A 98 9.05 4.51 16.82
C THR A 98 8.44 4.94 15.51
N VAL A 99 8.41 4.01 14.54
CA VAL A 99 7.69 4.15 13.28
C VAL A 99 6.35 3.43 13.43
N ASP A 100 5.26 4.19 13.35
CA ASP A 100 3.90 3.66 13.33
C ASP A 100 3.33 3.75 11.92
N MET A 101 2.79 2.63 11.43
CA MET A 101 2.07 2.55 10.17
C MET A 101 0.65 2.06 10.41
N VAL A 102 -0.32 2.82 9.90
CA VAL A 102 -1.74 2.50 10.00
C VAL A 102 -2.32 2.36 8.61
N GLU A 103 -2.77 1.16 8.27
CA GLU A 103 -3.45 0.90 7.01
C GLU A 103 -4.95 0.69 7.25
N ARG A 104 -5.76 1.20 6.35
CA ARG A 104 -7.20 0.94 6.28
C ARG A 104 -7.54 0.45 4.89
N VAL A 105 -8.23 -0.69 4.83
CA VAL A 105 -8.49 -1.35 3.56
C VAL A 105 -9.85 -2.05 3.58
N ARG A 106 -10.51 -2.10 2.43
CA ARG A 106 -11.67 -2.98 2.20
C ARG A 106 -11.20 -4.09 1.26
N SER A 107 -11.36 -5.35 1.66
CA SER A 107 -11.18 -6.46 0.70
C SER A 107 -12.23 -6.36 -0.40
N GLN A 108 -11.79 -6.43 -1.65
CA GLN A 108 -12.71 -6.58 -2.75
C GLN A 108 -13.12 -8.06 -2.77
N GLY A 109 -14.38 -8.32 -2.43
CA GLY A 109 -14.90 -9.68 -2.46
C GLY A 109 -14.63 -10.28 -3.85
N ARG A 110 -14.03 -11.47 -3.90
CA ARG A 110 -13.98 -12.26 -5.14
C ARG A 110 -15.41 -12.32 -5.67
N SER A 111 -15.69 -11.68 -6.80
CA SER A 111 -16.86 -12.06 -7.55
C SER A 111 -16.65 -13.54 -7.87
N ARG A 112 -17.48 -14.41 -7.30
CA ARG A 112 -17.62 -15.76 -7.84
C ARG A 112 -18.04 -15.52 -9.28
N GLY A 113 -17.11 -15.73 -10.23
CA GLY A 113 -17.47 -15.85 -11.62
C GLY A 113 -18.67 -16.80 -11.66
N ARG A 114 -19.78 -16.34 -12.24
CA ARG A 114 -20.91 -17.21 -12.57
C ARG A 114 -20.32 -18.27 -13.50
N GLY A 115 -19.95 -19.42 -12.94
CA GLY A 115 -19.64 -20.62 -13.70
C GLY A 115 -20.85 -20.86 -14.59
N GLY A 116 -20.61 -20.79 -15.91
CA GLY A 116 -21.62 -21.09 -16.92
C GLY A 116 -22.29 -22.42 -16.56
N GLY A 117 -23.62 -22.40 -16.57
CA GLY A 117 -24.42 -23.57 -16.24
C GLY A 117 -23.98 -24.78 -17.06
N CYS A 118 -23.47 -25.80 -16.37
CA CYS A 118 -23.50 -27.15 -16.90
C CYS A 118 -24.98 -27.53 -17.05
N ARG A 119 -25.53 -27.33 -18.25
CA ARG A 119 -26.77 -27.99 -18.66
C ARG A 119 -26.47 -29.49 -18.76
N PRO A 120 -27.21 -30.37 -18.06
CA PRO A 120 -27.08 -31.79 -18.30
C PRO A 120 -27.52 -32.07 -19.74
N ARG A 121 -26.61 -32.67 -20.52
CA ARG A 121 -26.89 -33.13 -21.89
C ARG A 121 -27.84 -34.32 -21.76
N HIS A 122 -29.11 -34.12 -22.11
CA HIS A 122 -30.11 -35.19 -22.20
C HIS A 122 -29.67 -36.14 -23.32
N LEU A 123 -29.33 -37.39 -22.98
CA LEU A 123 -29.14 -38.47 -23.94
C LEU A 123 -30.52 -39.04 -24.28
N PRO A 124 -30.92 -39.11 -25.56
CA PRO A 124 -32.14 -39.81 -25.92
C PRO A 124 -31.92 -41.32 -25.81
N GLY A 125 -32.83 -41.99 -25.09
CA GLY A 125 -32.89 -43.44 -25.00
C GLY A 125 -33.01 -44.08 -26.39
N ARG A 126 -32.33 -45.20 -26.56
CA ARG A 126 -32.52 -46.09 -27.71
C ARG A 126 -32.95 -47.46 -27.17
N VAL A 127 -34.08 -47.89 -27.74
CA VAL A 127 -34.82 -49.16 -27.76
C VAL A 127 -34.07 -50.39 -27.29
#